data_AF-A0A8H7N6R7-F1
#
_entry.id   AF-A0A8H7N6R7-F1
#
_cell.length_a   1.000
_cell.length_b   1.000
_cell.length_c   1.000
_cell.angle_alpha   90.00
_cell.angle_beta   90.00
_cell.angle_gamma   90.00
#
_symmetry.space_group_name_H-M   'P 1'
#
loop_
_entity.id
_entity.type
_entity.pdbx_description
1 polymer ?
#
loop_
_entity_poly.entity_id
_entity_poly.type
_entity_poly.pdbx_seq_one_letter_code
_entity_poly.pdbx_strand_id
1 'polypeptide(L)'
;MVAAEAKRPRIYIKTAFKTVYFRFALFFFGSALCVGIVLPHNDVKLAVANGAEIEGVEANTSGAGASPYVIAMGNMGISVLPHIVNVLMLTSIFSAGNTYTFCATRSLYGLALEGRAPAFSATP
;
A
#
# COMPACT_ATOMS: atom_id res chain seq x y z
N MET A 1 12.60 -0.71 -15.81
CA MET A 1 13.96 -0.84 -15.22
C MET A 1 14.43 -2.29 -15.14
N VAL A 2 13.72 -3.19 -14.46
CA VAL A 2 14.09 -4.62 -14.29
C VAL A 2 14.37 -5.38 -15.60
N ALA A 3 13.79 -4.94 -16.72
CA ALA A 3 14.05 -5.56 -18.03
C ALA A 3 15.48 -5.41 -18.56
N ALA A 4 16.19 -4.35 -18.15
CA ALA A 4 17.58 -4.11 -18.56
C ALA A 4 18.59 -4.90 -17.69
N GLU A 5 18.21 -5.26 -16.47
CA GLU A 5 19.08 -5.96 -15.49
C GLU A 5 18.77 -7.46 -15.38
N ALA A 6 17.68 -7.94 -15.97
CA ALA A 6 17.32 -9.35 -15.96
C ALA A 6 18.04 -10.15 -17.06
N LYS A 7 18.64 -11.30 -16.71
CA LYS A 7 19.37 -12.20 -17.63
C LYS A 7 18.52 -12.70 -18.83
N ARG A 8 17.20 -12.83 -18.66
CA ARG A 8 16.23 -13.19 -19.74
C ARG A 8 14.86 -12.50 -19.54
N PRO A 9 14.71 -11.23 -19.94
CA PRO A 9 13.54 -10.41 -19.58
C PRO A 9 12.24 -10.92 -20.22
N ARG A 10 12.28 -11.44 -21.46
CA ARG A 10 11.07 -11.90 -22.18
C ARG A 10 10.31 -13.03 -21.49
N ILE A 11 10.98 -13.84 -20.66
CA ILE A 11 10.37 -14.99 -19.97
C ILE A 11 10.12 -14.66 -18.50
N TYR A 12 11.14 -14.13 -17.80
CA TYR A 12 11.04 -13.86 -16.36
C TYR A 12 10.03 -12.77 -16.03
N ILE A 13 9.94 -11.71 -16.83
CA ILE A 13 8.99 -10.62 -16.58
C ILE A 13 7.55 -11.13 -16.74
N LYS A 14 7.26 -11.85 -17.83
CA LYS A 14 5.91 -12.41 -18.07
C LYS A 14 5.47 -13.35 -16.95
N THR A 15 6.40 -14.18 -16.46
CA THR A 15 6.12 -15.12 -15.38
C THR A 15 5.90 -14.39 -14.04
N ALA A 16 6.75 -13.40 -13.74
CA ALA A 16 6.63 -12.58 -12.54
C ALA A 16 5.31 -11.81 -12.48
N PHE A 17 4.85 -11.22 -13.59
CA PHE A 17 3.55 -10.53 -13.62
C PHE A 17 2.37 -11.47 -13.33
N LYS A 18 2.38 -12.69 -13.89
CA LYS A 18 1.32 -13.67 -13.66
C LYS A 18 1.24 -14.12 -12.19
N THR A 19 2.38 -14.37 -11.56
CA THR A 19 2.43 -14.79 -10.16
C THR A 19 2.03 -13.66 -9.21
N VAL A 20 2.46 -12.43 -9.49
CA VAL A 20 2.09 -11.24 -8.71
C VAL A 20 0.57 -10.98 -8.79
N TYR A 21 -0.02 -11.09 -9.98
CA TYR A 21 -1.46 -10.89 -10.14
C TYR A 21 -2.29 -11.91 -9.35
N PHE A 22 -1.95 -13.19 -9.46
CA PHE A 22 -2.63 -14.25 -8.70
C PHE A 22 -2.48 -14.04 -7.19
N ARG A 23 -1.27 -13.70 -6.75
CA ARG A 23 -0.97 -13.45 -5.34
C ARG A 23 -1.73 -12.24 -4.80
N PHE A 24 -1.83 -11.15 -5.55
CA PHE A 24 -2.65 -10.00 -5.16
C PHE A 24 -4.13 -10.35 -5.09
N ALA A 25 -4.67 -11.06 -6.08
CA ALA A 25 -6.07 -11.47 -6.06
C ALA A 25 -6.39 -12.31 -4.82
N LEU A 26 -5.58 -13.34 -4.53
CA LEU A 26 -5.80 -14.20 -3.37
C LEU A 26 -5.73 -13.42 -2.05
N PHE A 27 -4.70 -12.58 -1.87
CA PHE A 27 -4.56 -11.83 -0.62
C PHE A 27 -5.61 -10.74 -0.46
N PHE A 28 -5.99 -10.02 -1.52
CA PHE A 28 -7.01 -8.97 -1.43
C PHE A 28 -8.41 -9.54 -1.22
N PHE A 29 -8.85 -10.52 -2.03
CA PHE A 29 -10.18 -11.09 -1.88
C PHE A 29 -10.31 -11.92 -0.60
N GLY A 30 -9.29 -12.69 -0.25
CA GLY A 30 -9.27 -13.47 0.98
C GLY A 30 -9.30 -12.59 2.22
N SER A 31 -8.46 -11.55 2.27
CA SER A 31 -8.42 -10.65 3.43
C SER A 31 -9.67 -9.76 3.54
N ALA A 32 -10.24 -9.29 2.41
CA ALA A 32 -11.49 -8.55 2.40
C ALA A 32 -12.68 -9.38 2.91
N LEU A 33 -12.76 -10.67 2.56
CA LEU A 33 -13.78 -11.59 3.06
C LEU A 33 -13.63 -11.82 4.57
N CYS A 34 -12.41 -12.04 5.06
CA CYS A 34 -12.16 -12.17 6.50
C CYS A 34 -12.60 -10.92 7.29
N VAL A 35 -12.26 -9.73 6.79
CA VAL A 35 -12.67 -8.46 7.41
C VAL A 35 -14.18 -8.28 7.36
N GLY A 36 -14.82 -8.61 6.24
CA GLY A 36 -16.28 -8.51 6.09
C GLY A 36 -17.07 -9.45 7.00
N ILE A 37 -16.51 -10.60 7.42
CA ILE A 37 -17.14 -11.50 8.40
C ILE A 37 -16.95 -11.01 9.83
N VAL A 38 -15.76 -10.47 10.15
CA VAL A 38 -15.41 -10.04 11.52
C VAL A 38 -16.08 -8.72 11.88
N LEU A 39 -16.31 -7.84 10.90
CA LEU A 39 -16.89 -6.53 11.14
C LEU A 39 -18.39 -6.50 10.80
N PRO A 40 -19.28 -6.36 11.81
CA PRO A 40 -20.69 -6.11 11.53
C PRO A 40 -20.85 -4.73 10.90
N HIS A 41 -21.75 -4.62 9.90
CA HIS A 41 -22.05 -3.37 9.20
C HIS A 41 -22.57 -2.23 10.11
N ASN A 42 -22.91 -2.53 11.36
CA ASN A 42 -23.52 -1.62 12.33
C ASN A 42 -22.55 -1.14 13.43
N ASP A 43 -21.23 -1.26 13.21
CA ASP A 43 -20.25 -0.83 14.20
C ASP A 43 -20.02 0.69 14.18
N VAL A 44 -20.18 1.34 15.34
CA VAL A 44 -20.04 2.79 15.51
C VAL A 44 -18.65 3.27 15.10
N LYS A 45 -17.61 2.45 15.29
CA LYS A 45 -16.22 2.78 14.89
C LYS A 45 -16.03 2.79 13.37
N LEU A 46 -16.80 1.97 12.64
CA LEU A 46 -16.80 1.97 11.17
C LEU A 46 -17.65 3.11 10.61
N ALA A 47 -18.76 3.46 11.27
CA ALA A 47 -19.60 4.59 10.87
C ALA A 47 -18.79 5.90 10.91
N VAL A 48 -18.05 6.13 12.00
CA VAL A 48 -17.17 7.30 12.16
C VAL A 48 -16.01 7.28 11.16
N ALA A 49 -15.41 6.11 10.87
CA ALA A 49 -14.35 5.97 9.87
C ALA A 49 -14.80 6.20 8.41
N ASN A 50 -16.07 5.90 8.10
CA ASN A 50 -16.68 6.11 6.77
C ASN A 50 -17.30 7.52 6.59
N GLY A 51 -17.08 8.44 7.55
CA GLY A 51 -17.54 9.82 7.46
C GLY A 51 -18.96 10.07 7.98
N ALA A 52 -19.56 9.14 8.74
CA ALA A 52 -20.78 9.40 9.48
C ALA A 52 -20.44 10.12 10.80
N GLU A 53 -20.83 11.39 10.90
CA GLU A 53 -20.67 12.20 12.11
C GLU A 53 -21.61 11.67 13.21
N ILE A 54 -21.06 11.00 14.23
CA ILE A 54 -21.79 10.61 15.44
C ILE A 54 -21.25 11.44 16.60
N GLU A 55 -22.15 12.21 17.22
CA GLU A 55 -21.87 13.09 18.36
C GLU A 55 -21.15 12.33 19.49
N GLY A 56 -19.94 12.76 19.85
CA GLY A 56 -19.16 12.22 20.99
C GLY A 56 -18.01 11.26 20.66
N VAL A 57 -17.71 11.00 19.38
CA VAL A 57 -16.51 10.22 18.98
C VAL A 57 -15.64 11.05 18.04
N GLU A 58 -14.45 11.41 18.53
CA GLU A 58 -13.50 12.27 17.83
C GLU A 58 -13.17 11.75 16.41
N ALA A 59 -13.52 12.54 15.40
CA ALA A 59 -13.16 12.35 13.99
C ALA A 59 -11.65 12.61 13.72
N ASN A 60 -10.78 12.22 14.66
CA ASN A 60 -9.33 12.38 14.57
C ASN A 60 -8.61 11.15 13.99
N THR A 61 -9.34 10.26 13.31
CA THR A 61 -8.76 9.03 12.74
C THR A 61 -8.68 9.07 11.21
N SER A 62 -8.41 10.23 10.62
CA SER A 62 -8.12 10.36 9.19
C SER A 62 -6.72 9.79 8.89
N GLY A 63 -6.58 8.47 8.80
CA GLY A 63 -5.29 7.81 8.54
C GLY A 63 -5.27 6.30 8.77
N ALA A 64 -4.07 5.70 8.83
CA ALA A 64 -3.86 4.24 8.98
C ALA A 64 -4.63 3.58 10.15
N GLY A 65 -5.01 4.36 11.17
CA GLY A 65 -5.82 3.92 12.30
C GLY A 65 -7.31 3.67 12.00
N ALA A 66 -7.86 4.24 10.92
CA ALA A 66 -9.25 4.02 10.49
C ALA A 66 -9.38 2.89 9.47
N SER A 67 -8.28 2.19 9.16
CA SER A 67 -8.34 1.03 8.29
C SER A 67 -9.28 -0.03 8.87
N PRO A 68 -10.23 -0.58 8.10
CA PRO A 68 -11.15 -1.62 8.58
C PRO A 68 -10.41 -2.86 9.10
N TYR A 69 -9.18 -3.10 8.62
CA TYR A 69 -8.31 -4.14 9.16
C TYR A 69 -7.90 -3.86 10.61
N VAL A 70 -7.56 -2.61 10.95
CA VAL A 70 -7.16 -2.18 12.29
C VAL A 70 -8.35 -2.18 13.24
N ILE A 71 -9.53 -1.76 12.75
CA ILE A 71 -10.78 -1.76 13.52
C ILE A 71 -11.21 -3.21 13.84
N ALA A 72 -11.12 -4.13 12.87
CA ALA A 72 -11.38 -5.55 13.09
C ALA A 72 -10.48 -6.14 14.19
N MET A 73 -9.19 -5.81 14.19
CA MET A 73 -8.24 -6.26 15.23
C MET A 73 -8.54 -5.67 16.61
N GLY A 74 -9.02 -4.42 16.67
CA GLY A 74 -9.49 -3.80 17.91
C GLY A 74 -10.73 -4.49 18.48
N ASN A 75 -11.67 -4.92 17.63
CA ASN A 75 -12.87 -5.66 18.05
C ASN A 75 -12.56 -7.09 18.51
N MET A 76 -11.47 -7.68 18.04
CA MET A 76 -10.96 -8.97 18.52
C MET A 76 -10.31 -8.89 19.92
N GLY A 77 -10.20 -7.71 20.53
CA GLY A 77 -9.73 -7.52 21.90
C GLY A 77 -8.21 -7.63 22.11
N ILE A 78 -7.42 -7.69 21.04
CA ILE A 78 -5.95 -7.82 21.10
C ILE A 78 -5.30 -6.45 20.90
N SER A 79 -4.92 -5.79 22.00
CA SER A 79 -4.39 -4.41 22.00
C SER A 79 -3.04 -4.24 21.31
N VAL A 80 -2.22 -5.29 21.21
CA VAL A 80 -0.87 -5.21 20.62
C VAL A 80 -0.87 -5.35 19.09
N LEU A 81 -1.87 -6.05 18.54
CA LEU A 81 -1.95 -6.38 17.11
C LEU A 81 -2.01 -5.14 16.19
N PRO A 82 -2.82 -4.11 16.50
CA PRO A 82 -2.88 -2.86 15.73
C PRO A 82 -1.52 -2.16 15.56
N HIS A 83 -0.72 -2.10 16.62
CA HIS A 83 0.58 -1.42 16.60
C HIS A 83 1.59 -2.14 15.72
N ILE A 84 1.61 -3.49 15.78
CA ILE A 84 2.50 -4.30 14.94
C ILE A 84 2.16 -4.11 13.46
N VAL A 85 0.88 -4.14 13.09
CA VAL A 85 0.45 -4.00 11.69
C VAL A 85 0.75 -2.59 11.17
N ASN A 86 0.52 -1.55 11.97
CA ASN A 86 0.85 -0.18 11.60
C ASN A 86 2.36 0.00 11.38
N VAL A 87 3.21 -0.57 12.23
CA VAL A 87 4.68 -0.55 12.05
C VAL A 87 5.08 -1.29 10.78
N LEU A 88 4.53 -2.48 10.53
CA LEU A 88 4.78 -3.26 9.31
C LEU A 88 4.38 -2.50 8.04
N MET A 89 3.25 -1.80 8.08
CA MET A 89 2.80 -0.94 6.97
C MET A 89 3.79 0.19 6.73
N LEU A 90 4.23 0.90 7.77
CA LEU A 90 5.22 1.98 7.64
C LEU A 90 6.55 1.47 7.07
N THR A 91 7.05 0.33 7.55
CA THR A 91 8.27 -0.30 7.01
C THR A 91 8.10 -0.68 5.54
N SER A 92 6.95 -1.20 5.15
CA SER A 92 6.64 -1.56 3.77
C SER A 92 6.59 -0.34 2.85
N ILE A 93 5.95 0.74 3.30
CA ILE A 93 5.87 2.02 2.57
C ILE A 93 7.26 2.62 2.41
N PHE A 94 8.08 2.60 3.46
CA PHE A 94 9.46 3.11 3.40
C PHE A 94 10.32 2.32 2.41
N SER A 95 10.25 0.98 2.45
CA SER A 95 10.98 0.10 1.52
C SER A 95 10.56 0.33 0.06
N ALA A 96 9.25 0.42 -0.19
CA ALA A 96 8.72 0.71 -1.51
C ALA A 96 9.11 2.12 -1.97
N GLY A 97 9.01 3.12 -1.10
CA GLY A 97 9.35 4.52 -1.36
C GLY A 97 10.79 4.68 -1.83
N ASN A 98 11.75 4.03 -1.15
CA ASN A 98 13.15 4.07 -1.56
C ASN A 98 13.36 3.52 -2.99
N THR A 99 12.69 2.41 -3.32
CA THR A 99 12.77 1.81 -4.66
C THR A 99 12.13 2.71 -5.71
N TYR A 100 10.97 3.30 -5.42
CA TYR A 100 10.26 4.19 -6.34
C TYR A 100 11.05 5.47 -6.61
N THR A 101 11.60 6.12 -5.58
CA THR A 101 12.43 7.33 -5.74
C THR A 101 13.64 7.04 -6.61
N PHE A 102 14.36 5.93 -6.37
CA PHE A 102 15.50 5.55 -7.20
C PHE A 102 15.10 5.29 -8.66
N CYS A 103 14.01 4.56 -8.89
CA CYS A 103 13.51 4.31 -10.25
C CYS A 103 13.07 5.60 -10.95
N ALA A 104 12.41 6.51 -10.22
CA ALA A 104 11.92 7.78 -10.73
C ALA A 104 13.07 8.69 -11.16
N THR A 105 14.07 8.91 -10.30
CA THR A 105 15.22 9.76 -10.62
C THR A 105 16.00 9.23 -11.82
N ARG A 106 16.23 7.91 -11.90
CA ARG A 106 16.95 7.31 -13.05
C ARG A 106 16.16 7.42 -14.36
N SER A 107 14.85 7.23 -14.29
CA SER A 107 13.98 7.38 -15.46
C SER A 107 13.91 8.84 -15.92
N LEU A 108 13.82 9.79 -14.97
CA LEU A 108 13.82 11.22 -15.23
C LEU A 108 15.14 11.69 -15.84
N TYR A 109 16.28 11.22 -15.32
CA TYR A 109 17.60 11.51 -15.85
C TYR A 109 17.77 11.00 -17.30
N GLY A 110 17.30 9.78 -17.60
CA GLY A 110 17.30 9.26 -18.98
C GLY A 110 16.45 10.10 -19.93
N LEU A 111 15.28 10.56 -19.49
CA LEU A 111 14.42 11.47 -20.27
C LEU A 111 15.06 12.85 -20.46
N ALA A 112 15.83 13.33 -19.49
CA ALA A 112 16.51 14.62 -19.55
C ALA A 112 17.70 14.58 -20.53
N LEU A 113 18.43 13.45 -20.59
CA LEU A 113 19.46 13.20 -21.62
C LEU A 113 18.88 13.15 -23.03
N GLU A 114 17.67 12.62 -23.19
CA GLU A 114 16.94 12.60 -24.47
C GLU A 114 16.27 13.95 -24.81
N GLY A 115 16.44 14.99 -23.98
CA GLY A 115 15.87 16.33 -24.19
C GLY A 115 14.35 16.41 -24.03
N ARG A 116 13.71 15.38 -23.45
CA ARG A 116 12.26 15.28 -23.25
C ARG A 116 11.80 15.68 -21.84
N ALA A 117 12.73 15.97 -20.93
CA ALA A 117 12.49 16.46 -19.58
C ALA A 117 13.34 17.72 -19.31
N PRO A 118 12.94 18.58 -18.34
CA PRO A 118 13.62 19.85 -18.07
C PRO A 118 15.10 19.67 -17.72
N ALA A 119 15.96 20.52 -18.29
CA ALA A 119 17.44 20.42 -18.23
C ALA A 119 18.03 20.36 -16.81
N PHE A 120 17.32 20.88 -15.80
CA PHE A 120 17.73 20.78 -14.39
C PHE A 120 17.75 19.33 -13.88
N SER A 121 16.99 18.41 -14.50
CA SER A 121 17.01 16.99 -14.13
C SER A 121 18.16 16.18 -14.75
N ALA A 122 18.99 16.82 -15.59
CA ALA A 122 20.19 16.24 -16.21
C ALA A 122 21.51 16.66 -15.55
N THR A 123 21.49 17.59 -14.58
CA THR A 123 22.71 18.02 -13.89
C THR A 123 23.23 16.91 -12.97
N PRO A 124 24.55 16.63 -12.99
CA PRO A 124 25.18 15.52 -12.26
C PRO A 124 25.11 15.66 -10.73
#